data_AF-A0A0Q4R1P3-F1
#
_entry.id   AF-A0A0Q4R1P3-F1
#
_cell.length_a   1.000
_cell.length_b   1.000
_cell.length_c   1.000
_cell.angle_alpha   90.00
_cell.angle_beta   90.00
_cell.angle_gamma   90.00
#
_symmetry.space_group_name_H-M   'P 1'
#
loop_
_entity.id
_entity.type
_entity.pdbx_description
1 polymer ?
#
loop_
_entity_poly.entity_id
_entity_poly.type
_entity_poly.pdbx_seq_one_letter_code
_entity_poly.pdbx_strand_id
1 'polypeptide(L)'
;MAFFPKDQVRVHGRTLVTLGTLGITCVAAMGFMLTMMSWLPDWAPQASVWTIAGIEWKQAVVMNTTGKWLLSTAGMLWTLAYLTPLIALRRLGRCLYANEALSRPVADAFRWLAHSVLGFALFNAGSIVLAAIAAEGNHVPQHDISISVAGCYLFLIACLCLYSVAHLMQLATEAADDAQSIV
;
A
#
# COMPACT_ATOMS: atom_id res chain seq x y z
N MET A 1 -36.43 4.48 11.88
CA MET A 1 -35.20 4.87 12.59
C MET A 1 -34.37 5.70 11.65
N ALA A 2 -34.31 7.03 11.86
CA ALA A 2 -33.45 7.90 11.08
C ALA A 2 -32.01 7.72 11.60
N PHE A 3 -31.16 7.08 10.80
CA PHE A 3 -29.72 7.04 11.09
C PHE A 3 -29.19 8.46 10.89
N PHE A 4 -28.70 9.08 11.97
CA PHE A 4 -28.06 10.37 11.85
C PHE A 4 -26.79 10.24 10.98
N PRO A 5 -26.50 11.21 10.10
CA PRO A 5 -25.33 11.14 9.21
C PRO A 5 -24.01 10.95 9.97
N LYS A 6 -23.92 11.42 11.22
CA LYS A 6 -22.76 11.17 12.12
C LYS A 6 -22.53 9.68 12.43
N ASP A 7 -23.59 8.88 12.55
CA ASP A 7 -23.46 7.45 12.84
C ASP A 7 -22.98 6.66 11.63
N GLN A 8 -23.37 7.06 10.42
CA GLN A 8 -22.89 6.43 9.19
C GLN A 8 -21.38 6.64 8.98
N VAL A 9 -20.87 7.84 9.28
CA VAL A 9 -19.42 8.14 9.18
C VAL A 9 -18.61 7.30 10.18
N ARG A 10 -19.10 7.13 11.40
CA ARG A 10 -18.44 6.28 12.42
C ARG A 10 -18.45 4.81 12.04
N VAL A 11 -19.56 4.30 11.51
CA VAL A 11 -19.64 2.92 11.00
C VAL A 11 -18.68 2.73 9.83
N HIS A 12 -18.59 3.69 8.91
CA HIS A 12 -17.65 3.64 7.79
C HIS A 12 -16.18 3.66 8.26
N GLY A 13 -15.84 4.53 9.22
CA GLY A 13 -14.51 4.57 9.86
C GLY A 13 -14.12 3.24 10.51
N ARG A 14 -15.06 2.59 11.22
CA ARG A 14 -14.83 1.26 11.81
C ARG A 14 -14.57 0.19 10.74
N THR A 15 -15.35 0.17 9.67
CA THR A 15 -15.17 -0.77 8.55
C THR A 15 -13.81 -0.58 7.86
N LEU A 16 -13.39 0.67 7.65
CA LEU A 16 -12.06 0.99 7.11
C LEU A 16 -10.93 0.49 8.02
N VAL A 17 -11.06 0.63 9.34
CA VAL A 17 -10.07 0.10 10.28
C VAL A 17 -10.00 -1.42 10.21
N THR A 18 -11.13 -2.13 10.17
CA THR A 18 -11.14 -3.59 10.08
C THR A 18 -10.54 -4.09 8.77
N LEU A 19 -10.94 -3.49 7.63
CA LEU A 19 -10.40 -3.84 6.31
C LEU A 19 -8.90 -3.53 6.22
N GLY A 20 -8.46 -2.37 6.71
CA GLY A 20 -7.05 -2.02 6.77
C GLY A 20 -6.23 -2.98 7.63
N THR A 21 -6.78 -3.44 8.76
CA THR A 21 -6.08 -4.40 9.64
C THR A 21 -5.96 -5.77 8.99
N LEU A 22 -7.03 -6.27 8.36
CA LEU A 22 -7.01 -7.52 7.59
C LEU A 22 -6.04 -7.44 6.41
N GLY A 23 -6.08 -6.33 5.66
CA GLY A 23 -5.15 -6.08 4.56
C GLY A 23 -3.69 -6.09 5.02
N ILE A 24 -3.39 -5.40 6.13
CA ILE A 24 -2.04 -5.39 6.72
C ILE A 24 -1.59 -6.81 7.07
N THR A 25 -2.43 -7.60 7.72
CA THR A 25 -2.07 -8.98 8.10
C THR A 25 -1.84 -9.86 6.88
N CYS A 26 -2.68 -9.77 5.85
CA CYS A 26 -2.52 -10.53 4.62
C CYS A 26 -1.25 -10.13 3.86
N VAL A 27 -1.00 -8.83 3.68
CA VAL A 27 0.20 -8.33 3.00
C VAL A 27 1.46 -8.67 3.78
N ALA A 28 1.45 -8.56 5.11
CA ALA A 28 2.60 -8.92 5.93
C ALA A 28 2.92 -10.43 5.83
N ALA A 29 1.89 -11.29 5.87
CA ALA A 29 2.08 -12.73 5.72
C ALA A 29 2.60 -13.09 4.31
N MET A 30 2.00 -12.51 3.27
CA MET A 30 2.43 -12.74 1.88
C MET A 30 3.82 -12.20 1.61
N GLY A 31 4.13 -11.01 2.14
CA GLY A 31 5.44 -10.37 2.08
C GLY A 31 6.52 -11.19 2.75
N PHE A 32 6.25 -11.71 3.95
CA PHE A 32 7.16 -12.61 4.66
C PHE A 32 7.46 -13.87 3.83
N MET A 33 6.43 -14.49 3.25
CA MET A 33 6.61 -15.64 2.36
C MET A 33 7.44 -15.30 1.13
N LEU A 34 7.18 -14.16 0.47
CA LEU A 34 7.97 -13.69 -0.68
C LEU A 34 9.44 -13.45 -0.31
N THR A 35 9.72 -12.84 0.85
CA THR A 35 11.09 -12.63 1.34
C THR A 35 11.82 -13.95 1.63
N MET A 36 11.10 -14.96 2.11
CA MET A 36 11.67 -16.28 2.41
C MET A 36 11.75 -17.20 1.18
N MET A 37 11.18 -16.80 0.04
CA MET A 37 11.01 -17.64 -1.14
C MET A 37 12.30 -18.29 -1.66
N SER A 38 13.38 -17.53 -1.72
CA SER A 38 14.69 -17.99 -2.20
C SER A 38 15.40 -18.95 -1.25
N TRP A 39 14.90 -19.08 -0.02
CA TRP A 39 15.47 -19.89 1.06
C TRP A 39 14.72 -21.19 1.31
N LEU A 40 13.58 -21.41 0.66
CA LEU A 40 12.73 -22.57 0.86
C LEU A 40 12.81 -23.52 -0.35
N PRO A 41 13.74 -24.49 -0.38
CA PRO A 41 13.96 -25.38 -1.52
C PRO A 41 12.86 -26.42 -1.73
N ASP A 42 12.02 -26.67 -0.71
CA ASP A 42 10.90 -27.61 -0.79
C ASP A 42 9.55 -26.92 -1.01
N TRP A 43 9.54 -25.59 -1.11
CA TRP A 43 8.31 -24.84 -1.30
C TRP A 43 7.87 -24.91 -2.76
N ALA A 44 6.90 -25.77 -3.08
CA ALA A 44 6.32 -25.87 -4.42
C ALA A 44 4.98 -25.12 -4.50
N PRO A 45 4.96 -23.78 -4.63
CA PRO A 45 3.72 -23.05 -4.76
C PRO A 45 2.99 -23.46 -6.05
N GLN A 46 1.72 -23.85 -5.94
CA GLN A 46 0.90 -24.25 -7.08
C GLN A 46 0.38 -23.06 -7.91
N ALA A 47 0.50 -21.83 -7.38
CA ALA A 47 0.00 -20.62 -8.04
C ALA A 47 1.13 -19.84 -8.72
N SER A 48 0.88 -19.34 -9.93
CA SER A 48 1.81 -18.47 -10.69
C SER A 48 2.00 -17.07 -10.08
N VAL A 49 1.29 -16.77 -8.99
CA VAL A 49 1.33 -15.46 -8.29
C VAL A 49 2.61 -15.27 -7.48
N TRP A 50 3.36 -16.36 -7.22
CA TRP A 50 4.60 -16.33 -6.44
C TRP A 50 5.81 -15.98 -7.31
N THR A 51 5.80 -14.78 -7.88
CA THR A 51 6.92 -14.21 -8.64
C THR A 51 7.31 -12.85 -8.10
N ILE A 52 8.61 -12.55 -8.09
CA ILE A 52 9.14 -11.22 -7.77
C ILE A 52 9.73 -10.67 -9.06
N ALA A 53 9.07 -9.66 -9.65
CA ALA A 53 9.48 -9.05 -10.93
C ALA A 53 9.71 -10.09 -12.06
N GLY A 54 8.83 -11.09 -12.16
CA GLY A 54 8.93 -12.16 -13.16
C GLY A 54 9.89 -13.30 -12.82
N ILE A 55 10.59 -13.24 -11.68
CA ILE A 55 11.48 -14.32 -11.22
C ILE A 55 10.63 -15.38 -10.52
N GLU A 56 10.64 -16.59 -11.06
CA GLU A 56 9.94 -17.73 -10.50
C GLU A 56 10.68 -18.30 -9.28
N TRP A 57 9.94 -18.96 -8.38
CA TRP A 57 10.51 -19.66 -7.23
C TRP A 57 11.67 -20.60 -7.61
N LYS A 58 11.52 -21.39 -8.69
CA LYS A 58 12.55 -22.33 -9.16
C LYS A 58 13.87 -21.64 -9.48
N GLN A 59 13.79 -20.43 -10.05
CA GLN A 59 14.95 -19.61 -10.40
C GLN A 59 15.54 -18.96 -9.15
N ALA A 60 14.70 -18.50 -8.22
CA ALA A 60 15.12 -17.87 -6.97
C ALA A 60 15.91 -18.81 -6.04
N VAL A 61 15.54 -20.10 -5.97
CA VAL A 61 16.21 -21.08 -5.08
C VAL A 61 17.62 -21.43 -5.55
N VAL A 62 17.86 -21.43 -6.86
CA VAL A 62 19.17 -21.79 -7.45
C VAL A 62 20.16 -20.62 -7.53
N MET A 63 19.73 -19.39 -7.20
CA MET A 63 20.61 -18.22 -7.18
C MET A 63 21.74 -18.34 -6.16
N ASN A 64 22.84 -17.62 -6.42
CA ASN A 64 23.90 -17.43 -5.45
C ASN A 64 23.39 -16.69 -4.19
N THR A 65 24.13 -16.78 -3.08
CA THR A 65 23.74 -16.19 -1.79
C THR A 65 23.46 -14.68 -1.89
N THR A 66 24.24 -13.95 -2.69
CA THR A 66 24.04 -12.52 -2.93
C THR A 66 22.69 -12.23 -3.62
N GLY A 67 22.34 -12.99 -4.65
CA GLY A 67 21.05 -12.91 -5.33
C GLY A 67 19.88 -13.22 -4.42
N LYS A 68 20.02 -14.23 -3.53
CA LYS A 68 19.00 -14.56 -2.53
C LYS A 68 18.75 -13.41 -1.55
N TRP A 69 19.81 -12.74 -1.09
CA TRP A 69 19.71 -11.56 -0.24
C TRP A 69 19.07 -10.37 -0.95
N LEU A 70 19.47 -10.10 -2.20
CA LEU A 70 18.87 -9.05 -3.02
C LEU A 70 17.37 -9.31 -3.25
N LEU A 71 16.96 -10.55 -3.55
CA LEU A 71 15.56 -10.96 -3.67
C LEU A 71 14.80 -10.84 -2.35
N SER A 72 15.41 -11.21 -1.24
CA SER A 72 14.81 -11.06 0.10
C SER A 72 14.52 -9.59 0.39
N THR A 73 15.48 -8.72 0.05
CA THR A 73 15.39 -7.26 0.22
C THR A 73 14.35 -6.66 -0.72
N ALA A 74 14.29 -7.14 -1.97
CA ALA A 74 13.24 -6.79 -2.92
C ALA A 74 11.86 -7.17 -2.36
N GLY A 75 11.68 -8.39 -1.84
CA GLY A 75 10.45 -8.82 -1.18
C GLY A 75 10.07 -7.94 0.02
N MET A 76 11.04 -7.51 0.83
CA MET A 76 10.80 -6.55 1.92
C MET A 76 10.34 -5.20 1.42
N LEU A 77 10.98 -4.65 0.38
CA LEU A 77 10.57 -3.38 -0.24
C LEU A 77 9.18 -3.47 -0.86
N TRP A 78 8.87 -4.57 -1.56
CA TRP A 78 7.54 -4.85 -2.06
C TRP A 78 6.52 -4.84 -0.92
N THR A 79 6.81 -5.55 0.17
CA THR A 79 5.95 -5.59 1.36
C THR A 79 5.72 -4.20 1.94
N LEU A 80 6.79 -3.43 2.12
CA LEU A 80 6.71 -2.05 2.59
C LEU A 80 5.88 -1.17 1.67
N ALA A 81 6.03 -1.32 0.34
CA ALA A 81 5.25 -0.58 -0.64
C ALA A 81 3.76 -0.73 -0.35
N TYR A 82 3.25 -1.95 -0.20
CA TYR A 82 1.83 -2.21 0.02
C TYR A 82 1.37 -1.95 1.46
N LEU A 83 2.24 -2.08 2.46
CA LEU A 83 1.90 -1.77 3.86
C LEU A 83 1.69 -0.27 4.10
N THR A 84 2.51 0.58 3.46
CA THR A 84 2.47 2.04 3.66
C THR A 84 1.06 2.64 3.43
N PRO A 85 0.38 2.39 2.29
CA PRO A 85 -0.97 2.90 2.05
C PRO A 85 -2.03 2.24 2.93
N LEU A 86 -1.87 0.95 3.29
CA LEU A 86 -2.83 0.27 4.17
C LEU A 86 -2.77 0.81 5.61
N ILE A 87 -1.59 1.14 6.12
CA ILE A 87 -1.41 1.79 7.43
C ILE A 87 -2.00 3.19 7.41
N ALA A 88 -1.77 3.96 6.35
CA ALA A 88 -2.36 5.29 6.19
C ALA A 88 -3.90 5.22 6.10
N LEU A 89 -4.45 4.23 5.39
CA LEU A 89 -5.89 3.99 5.32
C LEU A 89 -6.49 3.62 6.69
N ARG A 90 -5.79 2.80 7.46
CA ARG A 90 -6.18 2.47 8.84
C ARG A 90 -6.17 3.72 9.74
N ARG A 91 -5.17 4.59 9.59
CA ARG A 91 -5.08 5.86 10.32
C ARG A 91 -6.24 6.78 9.97
N LEU A 92 -6.58 6.88 8.68
CA LEU A 92 -7.75 7.62 8.20
C LEU A 92 -9.05 7.08 8.82
N GLY A 93 -9.26 5.76 8.81
CA GLY A 93 -10.44 5.14 9.43
C GLY A 93 -10.55 5.43 10.93
N ARG A 94 -9.43 5.46 11.66
CA ARG A 94 -9.40 5.87 13.07
C ARG A 94 -9.77 7.34 13.26
N CYS A 95 -9.26 8.23 12.41
CA CYS A 95 -9.58 9.66 12.47
C CYS A 95 -11.07 9.92 12.19
N LEU A 96 -11.66 9.22 11.20
CA LEU A 96 -13.09 9.29 10.88
C LEU A 96 -13.99 8.70 11.98
N TYR A 97 -13.50 7.72 12.72
CA TYR A 97 -14.22 7.16 13.86
C TYR A 97 -14.21 8.11 15.08
N ALA A 98 -13.07 8.75 15.33
CA ALA A 98 -12.85 9.55 16.54
C ALA A 98 -13.31 11.02 16.43
N ASN A 99 -13.31 11.60 15.23
CA ASN A 99 -13.58 13.01 15.01
C ASN A 99 -14.81 13.24 14.11
N GLU A 100 -15.28 14.48 14.06
CA GLU A 100 -16.29 14.86 13.08
C GLU A 100 -15.72 14.77 11.65
N ALA A 101 -16.58 14.45 10.68
CA ALA A 101 -16.18 14.23 9.29
C ALA A 101 -15.43 15.44 8.73
N LEU A 102 -15.95 16.64 8.97
CA LEU A 102 -15.28 17.91 8.67
C LEU A 102 -14.41 18.31 9.86
N SER A 103 -13.18 17.82 9.91
CA SER A 103 -12.21 18.25 10.91
C SER A 103 -10.78 18.23 10.37
N ARG A 104 -9.95 19.17 10.83
CA ARG A 104 -8.51 19.24 10.50
C ARG A 104 -7.76 17.90 10.62
N PRO A 105 -7.94 17.09 11.69
CA PRO A 105 -7.27 15.79 11.80
C PRO A 105 -7.68 14.78 10.71
N VAL A 106 -8.88 14.89 10.14
CA VAL A 106 -9.30 14.05 9.00
C VAL A 106 -8.63 14.51 7.72
N ALA A 107 -8.54 15.82 7.48
CA ALA A 107 -7.82 16.38 6.33
C ALA A 107 -6.32 15.99 6.33
N ASP A 108 -5.65 16.08 7.49
CA ASP A 108 -4.27 15.63 7.65
C ASP A 108 -4.10 14.13 7.40
N ALA A 109 -5.08 13.31 7.82
CA ALA A 109 -5.05 11.88 7.58
C ALA A 109 -5.17 11.53 6.08
N PHE A 110 -6.01 12.26 5.33
CA PHE A 110 -6.05 12.13 3.88
C PHE A 110 -4.76 12.61 3.21
N ARG A 111 -4.16 13.70 3.70
CA ARG A 111 -2.86 14.18 3.21
C ARG A 111 -1.77 13.14 3.43
N TRP A 112 -1.75 12.50 4.60
CA TRP A 112 -0.85 11.37 4.90
C TRP A 112 -1.08 10.18 3.96
N LEU A 113 -2.34 9.87 3.64
CA LEU A 113 -2.68 8.83 2.68
C LEU A 113 -2.14 9.19 1.28
N ALA A 114 -2.23 10.43 0.84
CA ALA A 114 -1.64 10.87 -0.43
C ALA A 114 -0.11 10.70 -0.45
N HIS A 115 0.59 11.05 0.63
CA HIS A 115 2.05 10.86 0.72
C HIS A 115 2.45 9.38 0.75
N SER A 116 1.61 8.52 1.35
CA SER A 116 1.86 7.07 1.39
C SER A 116 1.87 6.43 0.00
N VAL A 117 1.16 7.01 -0.97
CA VAL A 117 1.15 6.58 -2.38
C VAL A 117 2.49 6.87 -3.06
N LEU A 118 3.10 8.02 -2.76
CA LEU A 118 4.45 8.30 -3.24
C LEU A 118 5.46 7.29 -2.64
N GLY A 119 5.30 6.98 -1.35
CA GLY A 119 6.05 5.93 -0.68
C GLY A 119 5.89 4.57 -1.37
N PHE A 120 4.65 4.18 -1.70
CA PHE A 120 4.37 2.97 -2.47
C PHE A 120 5.15 2.94 -3.79
N ALA A 121 5.11 4.01 -4.58
CA ALA A 121 5.81 4.08 -5.86
C ALA A 121 7.33 3.93 -5.70
N LEU A 122 7.92 4.62 -4.72
CA LEU A 122 9.36 4.55 -4.44
C LEU A 122 9.80 3.14 -4.00
N PHE A 123 9.08 2.54 -3.04
CA PHE A 123 9.42 1.21 -2.54
C PHE A 123 9.19 0.13 -3.61
N ASN A 124 8.12 0.24 -4.40
CA ASN A 124 7.84 -0.71 -5.48
C ASN A 124 8.89 -0.61 -6.59
N ALA A 125 9.30 0.61 -6.98
CA ALA A 125 10.40 0.81 -7.93
C ALA A 125 11.72 0.23 -7.40
N GLY A 126 12.04 0.48 -6.13
CA GLY A 126 13.22 -0.09 -5.48
C GLY A 126 13.20 -1.62 -5.46
N SER A 127 12.05 -2.24 -5.17
CA SER A 127 11.87 -3.69 -5.24
C SER A 127 12.18 -4.23 -6.64
N ILE A 128 11.66 -3.58 -7.69
CA ILE A 128 11.85 -4.02 -9.08
C ILE A 128 13.32 -3.91 -9.48
N VAL A 129 13.99 -2.80 -9.14
CA VAL A 129 15.41 -2.59 -9.43
C VAL A 129 16.28 -3.64 -8.73
N LEU A 130 16.06 -3.90 -7.44
CA LEU A 130 16.82 -4.93 -6.71
C LEU A 130 16.60 -6.33 -7.30
N ALA A 131 15.37 -6.66 -7.69
CA ALA A 131 15.07 -7.92 -8.34
C ALA A 131 15.75 -8.04 -9.72
N ALA A 132 15.80 -6.96 -10.50
CA ALA A 132 16.51 -6.93 -11.77
C ALA A 132 18.02 -7.14 -11.61
N ILE A 133 18.65 -6.45 -10.65
CA ILE A 133 20.07 -6.65 -10.33
C ILE A 133 20.35 -8.10 -9.91
N ALA A 134 19.46 -8.70 -9.11
CA ALA A 134 19.59 -10.09 -8.68
C ALA A 134 19.51 -11.07 -9.88
N ALA A 135 18.60 -10.81 -10.82
CA ALA A 135 18.42 -11.62 -12.01
C ALA A 135 19.63 -11.52 -12.97
N GLU A 136 20.09 -10.31 -13.26
CA GLU A 136 21.26 -10.08 -14.11
C GLU A 136 22.51 -10.78 -13.55
N GLY A 137 22.79 -10.61 -12.25
CA GLY A 137 23.93 -11.23 -11.59
C GLY A 137 23.89 -12.77 -11.54
N ASN A 138 22.72 -13.37 -11.78
CA ASN A 138 22.52 -14.82 -11.77
C ASN A 138 22.11 -15.39 -13.13
N HIS A 139 22.21 -14.61 -14.21
CA HIS A 139 21.89 -15.03 -15.59
C HIS A 139 20.47 -15.62 -15.73
N VAL A 140 19.53 -15.13 -14.93
CA VAL A 140 18.14 -15.58 -14.99
C VAL A 140 17.44 -14.86 -16.15
N PRO A 141 16.86 -15.59 -17.13
CA PRO A 141 16.17 -14.97 -18.25
C PRO A 141 14.91 -14.24 -17.77
N GLN A 142 14.97 -12.92 -17.71
CA GLN A 142 13.81 -12.08 -17.39
C GLN A 142 12.87 -12.07 -18.58
N HIS A 143 11.72 -12.72 -18.43
CA HIS A 143 10.60 -12.52 -19.33
C HIS A 143 9.89 -11.25 -18.88
N ASP A 144 9.93 -10.22 -19.73
CA ASP A 144 9.30 -8.90 -19.58
C ASP A 144 9.08 -8.45 -18.13
N ILE A 145 9.93 -7.56 -17.64
CA ILE A 145 9.60 -6.75 -16.46
C ILE A 145 8.41 -5.86 -16.84
N SER A 146 7.21 -6.42 -16.74
CA SER A 146 5.96 -5.71 -16.83
C SER A 146 5.83 -4.91 -15.55
N ILE A 147 6.38 -3.68 -15.58
CA ILE A 147 5.88 -2.64 -14.69
C ILE A 147 4.44 -2.47 -15.12
N SER A 148 3.50 -3.02 -14.35
CA SER A 148 2.08 -2.76 -14.56
C SER A 148 1.82 -1.28 -14.30
N VAL A 149 1.99 -0.47 -15.35
CA VAL A 149 1.69 0.96 -15.37
C VAL A 149 0.22 1.14 -14.99
N ALA A 150 -0.66 0.19 -15.33
CA ALA A 150 -2.05 0.15 -14.92
C ALA A 150 -2.22 0.15 -13.39
N GLY A 151 -1.40 -0.62 -12.66
CA GLY A 151 -1.42 -0.64 -11.19
C GLY A 151 -0.97 0.69 -10.59
N CYS A 152 0.13 1.27 -11.08
CA CYS A 152 0.64 2.57 -10.63
C CYS A 152 -0.30 3.74 -11.01
N TYR A 153 -0.95 3.68 -12.17
CA TYR A 153 -1.85 4.71 -12.68
C TYR A 153 -3.18 4.77 -11.92
N LEU A 154 -3.81 3.62 -11.65
CA LEU A 154 -5.00 3.56 -10.81
C LEU A 154 -4.71 4.05 -9.39
N PHE A 155 -3.51 3.78 -8.87
CA PHE A 155 -3.05 4.29 -7.58
C PHE A 155 -2.82 5.81 -7.59
N LEU A 156 -2.24 6.35 -8.66
CA LEU A 156 -2.07 7.80 -8.87
C LEU A 156 -3.42 8.51 -8.98
N ILE A 157 -4.38 7.94 -9.71
CA ILE A 157 -5.76 8.46 -9.80
C ILE A 157 -6.42 8.43 -8.42
N ALA A 158 -6.33 7.31 -7.70
CA ALA A 158 -6.87 7.23 -6.34
C ALA A 158 -6.24 8.29 -5.42
N CYS A 159 -4.94 8.52 -5.54
CA CYS A 159 -4.22 9.56 -4.80
C CYS A 159 -4.72 10.97 -5.13
N LEU A 160 -4.84 11.29 -6.41
CA LEU A 160 -5.37 12.59 -6.88
C LEU A 160 -6.80 12.79 -6.40
N CYS A 161 -7.67 11.78 -6.51
CA CYS A 161 -9.03 11.83 -6.01
C CYS A 161 -9.08 12.04 -4.49
N LEU A 162 -8.24 11.33 -3.73
CA LEU A 162 -8.17 11.48 -2.27
C LEU A 162 -7.64 12.85 -1.87
N TYR A 163 -6.66 13.40 -2.60
CA TYR A 163 -6.13 14.74 -2.38
C TYR A 163 -7.18 15.82 -2.69
N SER A 164 -7.93 15.67 -3.78
CA SER A 164 -9.05 16.56 -4.12
C SER A 164 -10.14 16.52 -3.03
N VAL A 165 -10.50 15.34 -2.53
CA VAL A 165 -11.44 15.19 -1.42
C VAL A 165 -10.90 15.86 -0.15
N ALA A 166 -9.63 15.65 0.19
CA ALA A 166 -8.98 16.28 1.35
C ALA A 166 -9.05 17.81 1.28
N HIS A 167 -8.75 18.36 0.11
CA HIS A 167 -8.76 19.81 -0.13
C HIS A 167 -10.19 20.37 -0.05
N LEU A 168 -11.18 19.68 -0.62
CA LEU A 168 -12.59 20.08 -0.51
C LEU A 168 -13.09 20.02 0.93
N MET A 169 -12.68 19.01 1.69
CA MET A 169 -13.01 18.90 3.11
C MET A 169 -12.38 20.02 3.94
N GLN A 170 -11.14 20.41 3.61
CA GLN A 170 -10.46 21.54 4.26
C GLN A 170 -11.19 22.87 3.98
N LEU A 171 -11.52 23.14 2.71
CA LEU A 171 -12.31 24.33 2.34
C LEU A 171 -13.68 24.34 3.02
N ALA A 172 -14.34 23.19 3.12
CA ALA A 172 -15.62 23.09 3.77
C ALA A 172 -15.52 23.28 5.30
N THR A 173 -14.42 22.84 5.94
CA THR A 173 -14.17 23.14 7.35
C THR A 173 -13.93 24.62 7.59
N GLU A 174 -13.12 25.27 6.75
CA GLU A 174 -12.84 26.70 6.87
C GLU A 174 -14.13 27.52 6.68
N ALA A 175 -14.96 27.17 5.69
CA ALA A 175 -16.26 27.81 5.49
C ALA A 175 -17.25 27.57 6.65
N ALA A 176 -17.21 26.41 7.29
CA ALA A 176 -18.05 26.11 8.45
C ALA A 176 -17.60 26.86 9.71
N ASP A 177 -16.29 26.96 9.94
CA ASP A 177 -15.70 27.76 11.03
C ASP A 177 -16.03 29.25 10.83
N ASP A 178 -15.92 29.78 9.61
CA ASP A 178 -16.27 31.17 9.28
C ASP A 178 -17.76 31.45 9.53
N ALA A 179 -18.64 30.53 9.11
CA ALA A 179 -20.08 30.68 9.33
C ALA A 179 -20.46 30.65 10.82
N GLN A 180 -19.74 29.87 11.64
CA GLN A 180 -19.93 29.85 13.10
C GLN A 180 -19.33 31.08 13.79
N SER A 181 -18.35 31.75 13.19
CA SER A 181 -17.74 32.97 13.75
C SER A 181 -18.57 34.24 13.56
N ILE A 182 -19.55 34.21 12.64
CA ILE A 182 -20.46 35.32 12.32
C ILE A 182 -21.69 35.34 13.25
N VAL A 183 -21.99 34.21 13.93
CA VAL A 183 -23.10 34.06 14.88
C VAL A 183 -22.61 34.29 16.30
#